data_AF-A0A3Q4IDG3-F1
#
_entry.id   AF-A0A3Q4IDG3-F1
#
_cell.length_a   1.000
_cell.length_b   1.000
_cell.length_c   1.000
_cell.angle_alpha   90.00
_cell.angle_beta   90.00
_cell.angle_gamma   90.00
#
_symmetry.space_group_name_H-M   'P 1'
#
loop_
_entity.id
_entity.type
_entity.pdbx_description
1 polymer ?
#
loop_
_entity_poly.entity_id
_entity_poly.type
_entity_poly.pdbx_seq_one_letter_code
_entity_poly.pdbx_strand_id
1 'polypeptide(L)'
;MGQCVTKCKNPTSSLGSKSGDKESGGKSHKKGGSAGGVGSHKEDPGTQCSKTTNELSNGTKPLEVTVETPIITAGDTRKDELLDGDGLSVKRIEELFCCYKDEQEDAILEEGMERFCNDLCVDPAEFRVLVLAWKFQAATMCKFTRKEFVEGCKAIQADSLEGICSRFPCMLLEAQGEENFKDLYRFTFQFGLDAEEGQRSLQREIAIALWRLVFTQDTPPILERWLDFLSENPSGIRGISRDTWNMFLNFTQAIGPDLSNYSEDEAWPSLFDTFVEWELERRKKEEEQALTAKEEEERCTETDCSPTSDRLETEGSRGSQTWGGH
;
A
#
# COMPACT_ATOMS: atom_id res chain seq x y z
N MET A 1 -8.28 -23.25 -19.31
CA MET A 1 -6.93 -23.74 -18.97
C MET A 1 -6.49 -22.96 -17.75
N GLY A 2 -6.26 -23.63 -16.62
CA GLY A 2 -5.87 -22.96 -15.38
C GLY A 2 -4.50 -23.44 -14.91
N GLN A 3 -3.78 -22.57 -14.21
CA GLN A 3 -2.61 -22.94 -13.41
C GLN A 3 -2.69 -22.19 -12.08
N CYS A 4 -2.63 -22.93 -10.98
CA CYS A 4 -2.59 -22.40 -9.63
C CYS A 4 -1.21 -21.82 -9.31
N VAL A 5 -1.15 -20.83 -8.42
CA VAL A 5 0.09 -20.48 -7.72
C VAL A 5 -0.20 -20.41 -6.21
N THR A 6 -0.01 -21.52 -5.51
CA THR A 6 -0.12 -21.59 -4.04
C THR A 6 1.06 -22.37 -3.46
N LYS A 7 2.06 -21.65 -2.93
CA LYS A 7 3.00 -22.14 -1.89
C LYS A 7 3.99 -21.04 -1.47
N CYS A 8 3.67 -20.35 -0.39
CA CYS A 8 4.68 -19.88 0.56
C CYS A 8 4.64 -20.86 1.74
N LYS A 9 5.81 -21.38 2.15
CA LYS A 9 5.90 -22.36 3.23
C LYS A 9 7.23 -22.20 3.96
N ASN A 10 7.21 -21.46 5.07
CA ASN A 10 8.41 -21.22 5.87
C ASN A 10 8.95 -22.53 6.47
N PRO A 11 10.27 -22.79 6.40
CA PRO A 11 10.87 -23.99 6.98
C PRO A 11 11.15 -23.80 8.47
N THR A 12 10.45 -24.55 9.31
CA THR A 12 10.76 -24.67 10.75
C THR A 12 12.06 -25.44 10.98
N SER A 13 13.09 -24.78 11.52
CA SER A 13 14.31 -25.44 11.98
C SER A 13 14.12 -26.07 13.36
N SER A 14 14.09 -27.40 13.42
CA SER A 14 14.26 -28.17 14.66
C SER A 14 15.72 -28.65 14.80
N LEU A 15 16.00 -29.34 15.92
CA LEU A 15 17.32 -29.86 16.38
C LEU A 15 18.19 -28.80 17.10
N GLY A 16 18.69 -29.05 18.31
CA GLY A 16 18.44 -30.20 19.20
C GLY A 16 19.27 -30.14 20.49
N SER A 17 18.68 -30.52 21.62
CA SER A 17 19.34 -30.49 22.93
C SER A 17 20.28 -31.69 23.14
N LYS A 18 21.54 -31.44 23.51
CA LYS A 18 22.43 -32.48 24.07
C LYS A 18 23.41 -31.89 25.09
N SER A 19 23.31 -32.37 26.32
CA SER A 19 24.13 -31.94 27.47
C SER A 19 25.59 -32.41 27.37
N GLY A 20 26.48 -31.69 28.06
CA GLY A 20 27.87 -32.12 28.30
C GLY A 20 28.61 -31.17 29.25
N ASP A 21 28.93 -31.64 30.45
CA ASP A 21 29.65 -30.90 31.49
C ASP A 21 31.11 -30.56 31.13
N LYS A 22 31.58 -29.38 31.61
CA LYS A 22 32.88 -29.28 32.29
C LYS A 22 33.08 -27.96 33.05
N GLU A 23 33.51 -28.07 34.30
CA GLU A 23 34.03 -26.95 35.10
C GLU A 23 35.39 -26.43 34.59
N SER A 24 35.71 -25.16 34.88
CA SER A 24 36.70 -24.78 35.92
C SER A 24 37.57 -23.55 35.56
N GLY A 25 37.69 -22.62 36.54
CA GLY A 25 38.68 -21.52 36.56
C GLY A 25 38.29 -20.25 35.76
N GLY A 26 38.46 -19.03 36.28
CA GLY A 26 38.86 -18.63 37.63
C GLY A 26 39.20 -17.13 37.74
N LYS A 27 39.35 -16.66 38.99
CA LYS A 27 39.84 -15.34 39.45
C LYS A 27 38.98 -14.08 39.20
N SER A 28 38.39 -13.66 40.32
CA SER A 28 37.98 -12.29 40.63
C SER A 28 39.13 -11.28 40.52
N HIS A 29 38.79 -10.01 40.29
CA HIS A 29 39.53 -8.88 40.89
C HIS A 29 38.57 -7.88 41.54
N LYS A 30 38.99 -7.30 42.66
CA LYS A 30 38.15 -6.54 43.59
C LYS A 30 38.86 -5.24 43.98
N LYS A 31 38.21 -4.07 43.79
CA LYS A 31 38.43 -2.76 44.44
C LYS A 31 37.55 -1.70 43.72
N GLY A 32 36.92 -0.72 44.37
CA GLY A 32 36.76 -0.45 45.81
C GLY A 32 37.21 0.97 46.22
N GLY A 33 36.27 1.78 46.75
CA GLY A 33 36.49 3.13 47.30
C GLY A 33 36.27 4.24 46.25
N SER A 34 35.39 5.25 46.37
CA SER A 34 34.83 6.07 47.48
C SER A 34 35.55 7.41 47.70
N ALA A 35 34.77 8.51 47.64
CA ALA A 35 34.62 9.57 48.68
C ALA A 35 34.65 11.03 48.18
N GLY A 36 33.77 11.86 48.78
CA GLY A 36 33.87 13.34 48.83
C GLY A 36 32.99 14.11 47.84
N GLY A 37 32.08 15.02 48.22
CA GLY A 37 31.55 15.39 49.55
C GLY A 37 31.44 16.92 49.78
N VAL A 38 30.47 17.36 50.62
CA VAL A 38 30.20 18.77 51.06
C VAL A 38 29.54 19.67 49.99
N GLY A 39 28.60 20.60 50.23
CA GLY A 39 27.89 21.07 51.44
C GLY A 39 27.73 22.62 51.46
N SER A 40 26.78 23.29 52.15
CA SER A 40 25.62 22.84 52.97
C SER A 40 24.68 24.02 53.34
N HIS A 41 23.34 23.82 53.27
CA HIS A 41 22.27 24.35 54.16
C HIS A 41 21.99 25.87 54.41
N LYS A 42 20.68 26.12 54.67
CA LYS A 42 19.96 27.28 55.32
C LYS A 42 19.18 28.23 54.38
N GLU A 43 17.96 28.73 54.70
CA GLU A 43 16.90 28.31 55.66
C GLU A 43 15.51 28.98 55.34
N ASP A 44 14.47 28.75 56.16
CA ASP A 44 13.08 29.28 56.08
C ASP A 44 12.75 30.07 57.39
N PRO A 45 11.73 30.98 57.50
CA PRO A 45 10.31 30.58 57.62
C PRO A 45 9.20 31.56 57.12
N GLY A 46 8.26 31.05 56.32
CA GLY A 46 6.77 31.17 56.37
C GLY A 46 5.95 32.45 56.72
N THR A 47 4.69 32.52 56.23
CA THR A 47 3.45 33.06 56.90
C THR A 47 2.18 32.84 56.03
N GLN A 48 0.99 32.73 56.64
CA GLN A 48 -0.32 32.40 56.03
C GLN A 48 -1.26 33.60 55.74
N CYS A 49 -2.13 33.42 54.73
CA CYS A 49 -3.60 33.72 54.68
C CYS A 49 -4.20 35.03 55.25
N SER A 50 -4.99 35.76 54.44
CA SER A 50 -6.41 36.12 54.76
C SER A 50 -7.14 36.86 53.61
N LYS A 51 -8.49 36.81 53.62
CA LYS A 51 -9.43 37.53 52.73
C LYS A 51 -10.01 38.77 53.43
N THR A 52 -10.42 39.79 52.67
CA THR A 52 -11.66 40.63 52.81
C THR A 52 -11.71 41.63 51.64
N THR A 53 -12.71 41.66 50.74
CA THR A 53 -14.06 42.26 50.83
C THR A 53 -14.11 43.73 51.26
N ASN A 54 -14.68 44.57 50.39
CA ASN A 54 -15.24 45.88 50.75
C ASN A 54 -16.56 46.08 49.99
N GLU A 55 -17.59 46.63 50.64
CA GLU A 55 -18.97 46.74 50.13
C GLU A 55 -19.26 48.13 49.51
N LEU A 56 -20.38 48.27 48.77
CA LEU A 56 -21.54 49.11 49.18
C LEU A 56 -22.61 49.32 48.07
N SER A 57 -23.85 48.89 48.38
CA SER A 57 -25.15 49.51 47.97
C SER A 57 -25.54 49.53 46.46
N ASN A 58 -26.81 49.60 46.03
CA ASN A 58 -28.11 49.57 46.72
C ASN A 58 -29.17 48.89 45.81
N GLY A 59 -30.32 48.45 46.36
CA GLY A 59 -31.29 47.61 45.61
C GLY A 59 -32.42 48.35 44.87
N THR A 60 -33.31 47.59 44.21
CA THR A 60 -34.79 47.67 44.32
C THR A 60 -35.45 46.38 43.75
N LYS A 61 -36.68 46.08 44.19
CA LYS A 61 -37.41 44.79 44.13
C LYS A 61 -38.34 44.62 42.89
N PRO A 62 -39.01 43.44 42.70
CA PRO A 62 -39.38 42.90 41.38
C PRO A 62 -40.89 43.02 41.05
N LEU A 63 -41.29 42.39 39.93
CA LEU A 63 -42.66 41.89 39.75
C LEU A 63 -42.67 40.47 39.14
N GLU A 64 -43.72 39.72 39.43
CA GLU A 64 -43.91 38.27 39.21
C GLU A 64 -45.17 38.04 38.35
N VAL A 65 -45.18 37.01 37.48
CA VAL A 65 -46.42 36.35 37.03
C VAL A 65 -46.19 34.84 36.90
N THR A 66 -46.96 34.08 37.66
CA THR A 66 -47.11 32.62 37.70
C THR A 66 -48.31 32.18 36.85
N VAL A 67 -48.29 30.97 36.25
CA VAL A 67 -49.50 30.15 36.00
C VAL A 67 -49.15 28.67 36.17
N GLU A 68 -50.07 27.89 36.74
CA GLU A 68 -49.86 26.54 37.28
C GLU A 68 -50.33 25.38 36.36
N THR A 69 -49.93 24.16 36.76
CA THR A 69 -50.30 22.84 36.22
C THR A 69 -51.75 22.44 36.52
N PRO A 70 -52.25 21.30 35.99
CA PRO A 70 -52.57 20.21 36.94
C PRO A 70 -52.17 18.79 36.49
N ILE A 71 -52.10 17.87 37.46
CA ILE A 71 -51.68 16.46 37.35
C ILE A 71 -52.90 15.53 37.45
N ILE A 72 -53.00 14.47 36.64
CA ILE A 72 -53.66 13.20 36.98
C ILE A 72 -52.81 12.00 36.50
N THR A 73 -53.00 10.86 37.16
CA THR A 73 -52.10 9.70 37.34
C THR A 73 -52.23 8.51 36.37
N ALA A 74 -51.18 7.68 36.40
CA ALA A 74 -51.18 6.20 36.29
C ALA A 74 -51.23 5.52 34.90
N GLY A 75 -50.07 4.94 34.54
CA GLY A 75 -49.92 3.53 34.16
C GLY A 75 -50.65 3.00 32.93
N ASP A 76 -49.92 2.89 31.81
CA ASP A 76 -50.17 1.84 30.81
C ASP A 76 -48.84 1.37 30.19
N THR A 77 -48.65 0.05 30.11
CA THR A 77 -47.43 -0.58 29.60
C THR A 77 -47.51 -0.63 28.08
N ARG A 78 -47.37 0.52 27.44
CA ARG A 78 -47.23 0.59 25.98
C ARG A 78 -45.77 0.45 25.63
N LYS A 79 -45.45 -0.76 25.18
CA LYS A 79 -44.22 -1.10 24.47
C LYS A 79 -44.18 -0.21 23.23
N ASP A 80 -43.53 0.94 23.37
CA ASP A 80 -43.28 1.86 22.28
C ASP A 80 -42.30 1.15 21.33
N GLU A 81 -42.83 0.49 20.30
CA GLU A 81 -42.04 0.05 19.15
C GLU A 81 -41.69 1.29 18.33
N LEU A 82 -40.85 2.12 18.96
CA LEU A 82 -40.11 3.19 18.32
C LEU A 82 -39.32 2.56 17.18
N LEU A 83 -39.52 3.15 16.01
CA LEU A 83 -38.88 2.79 14.75
C LEU A 83 -37.36 2.83 14.92
N ASP A 84 -36.74 1.66 15.11
CA ASP A 84 -35.29 1.49 15.13
C ASP A 84 -34.82 1.06 13.74
N GLY A 85 -33.69 1.61 13.30
CA GLY A 85 -33.06 1.26 12.02
C GLY A 85 -33.10 2.34 10.93
N ASP A 86 -32.31 3.40 11.13
CA ASP A 86 -31.33 3.79 10.11
C ASP A 86 -30.09 4.45 10.76
N GLY A 87 -29.54 3.76 11.75
CA GLY A 87 -28.37 4.20 12.53
C GLY A 87 -27.28 3.13 12.54
N LEU A 88 -26.02 3.58 12.54
CA LEU A 88 -24.86 2.69 12.66
C LEU A 88 -24.87 1.97 14.01
N SER A 89 -24.96 0.64 14.00
CA SER A 89 -25.00 -0.20 15.19
C SER A 89 -23.63 -0.83 15.46
N VAL A 90 -22.95 -0.33 16.49
CA VAL A 90 -21.68 -0.90 16.96
C VAL A 90 -21.83 -2.40 17.30
N LYS A 91 -23.01 -2.83 17.78
CA LYS A 91 -23.29 -4.25 18.03
C LYS A 91 -23.24 -5.10 16.77
N ARG A 92 -23.76 -4.60 15.62
CA ARG A 92 -23.67 -5.30 14.34
C ARG A 92 -22.21 -5.38 13.83
N ILE A 93 -21.42 -4.33 14.04
CA ILE A 93 -19.98 -4.34 13.72
C ILE A 93 -19.24 -5.42 14.53
N GLU A 94 -19.49 -5.51 15.84
CA GLU A 94 -18.87 -6.52 16.73
C GLU A 94 -19.32 -7.95 16.41
N GLU A 95 -20.60 -8.14 16.06
CA GLU A 95 -21.13 -9.42 15.56
C GLU A 95 -20.45 -9.82 14.24
N LEU A 96 -20.32 -8.89 13.29
CA LEU A 96 -19.64 -9.10 12.00
C LEU A 96 -18.16 -9.43 12.19
N PHE A 97 -17.45 -8.71 13.08
CA PHE A 97 -16.06 -9.01 13.42
C PHE A 97 -15.91 -10.46 13.91
N CYS A 98 -16.83 -10.94 14.76
CA CYS A 98 -16.78 -12.28 15.32
C CYS A 98 -17.04 -13.41 14.28
N CYS A 99 -17.56 -13.12 13.08
CA CYS A 99 -17.64 -14.09 11.97
C CYS A 99 -16.27 -14.39 11.33
N TYR A 100 -15.34 -13.43 11.38
CA TYR A 100 -14.03 -13.50 10.72
C TYR A 100 -12.86 -13.59 11.71
N LYS A 101 -13.07 -13.20 12.97
CA LYS A 101 -12.09 -13.29 14.06
C LYS A 101 -11.49 -14.70 14.15
N ASP A 102 -10.19 -14.73 14.42
CA ASP A 102 -9.45 -15.93 14.79
C ASP A 102 -9.93 -16.55 16.12
N GLU A 103 -9.68 -17.84 16.31
CA GLU A 103 -10.05 -18.56 17.54
C GLU A 103 -9.15 -18.20 18.74
N GLN A 104 -7.86 -17.92 18.49
CA GLN A 104 -6.83 -17.73 19.51
C GLN A 104 -6.50 -16.24 19.76
N GLU A 105 -6.48 -15.40 18.72
CA GLU A 105 -6.16 -13.96 18.79
C GLU A 105 -7.40 -13.06 18.73
N ASP A 106 -7.30 -11.80 19.21
CA ASP A 106 -8.38 -10.79 19.07
C ASP A 106 -8.27 -9.97 17.78
N ALA A 107 -8.07 -10.70 16.68
CA ALA A 107 -7.88 -10.17 15.33
C ALA A 107 -8.54 -11.09 14.29
N ILE A 108 -8.79 -10.54 13.11
CA ILE A 108 -8.99 -11.28 11.86
C ILE A 108 -7.59 -11.52 11.29
N LEU A 109 -7.19 -12.79 11.16
CA LEU A 109 -5.92 -13.23 10.56
C LEU A 109 -6.16 -13.75 9.12
N GLU A 110 -5.19 -14.44 8.52
CA GLU A 110 -5.20 -14.79 7.09
C GLU A 110 -6.45 -15.57 6.63
N GLU A 111 -6.88 -16.61 7.35
CA GLU A 111 -8.08 -17.38 7.01
C GLU A 111 -9.37 -16.59 7.23
N GLY A 112 -9.35 -15.65 8.17
CA GLY A 112 -10.45 -14.72 8.41
C GLY A 112 -10.57 -13.68 7.30
N MET A 113 -9.42 -13.17 6.85
CA MET A 113 -9.29 -12.18 5.78
C MET A 113 -9.72 -12.76 4.43
N GLU A 114 -9.33 -14.01 4.12
CA GLU A 114 -9.76 -14.70 2.90
C GLU A 114 -11.28 -14.83 2.84
N ARG A 115 -11.93 -15.30 3.92
CA ARG A 115 -13.39 -15.38 4.01
C ARG A 115 -14.05 -14.01 3.87
N PHE A 116 -13.51 -12.99 4.54
CA PHE A 116 -14.04 -11.63 4.50
C PHE A 116 -13.97 -11.03 3.07
N CYS A 117 -12.86 -11.19 2.36
CA CYS A 117 -12.71 -10.73 0.97
C CYS A 117 -13.64 -11.50 0.01
N ASN A 118 -13.75 -12.82 0.19
CA ASN A 118 -14.68 -13.66 -0.57
C ASN A 118 -16.14 -13.21 -0.39
N ASP A 119 -16.57 -12.94 0.85
CA ASP A 119 -17.94 -12.51 1.15
C ASP A 119 -18.24 -11.08 0.66
N LEU A 120 -17.22 -10.21 0.61
CA LEU A 120 -17.27 -8.90 -0.06
C LEU A 120 -17.21 -9.00 -1.60
N CYS A 121 -16.97 -10.19 -2.17
CA CYS A 121 -16.77 -10.44 -3.60
C CYS A 121 -15.61 -9.61 -4.22
N VAL A 122 -14.49 -9.50 -3.51
CA VAL A 122 -13.25 -8.81 -3.95
C VAL A 122 -12.06 -9.76 -3.91
N ASP A 123 -11.09 -9.59 -4.81
CA ASP A 123 -9.82 -10.32 -4.71
C ASP A 123 -8.96 -9.74 -3.56
N PRO A 124 -8.39 -10.56 -2.65
CA PRO A 124 -7.59 -10.07 -1.52
C PRO A 124 -6.41 -9.16 -1.91
N ALA A 125 -5.92 -9.25 -3.15
CA ALA A 125 -4.83 -8.43 -3.68
C ALA A 125 -5.32 -7.25 -4.56
N GLU A 126 -6.64 -6.99 -4.67
CA GLU A 126 -7.15 -5.86 -5.47
C GLU A 126 -7.08 -4.52 -4.73
N PHE A 127 -7.07 -3.43 -5.51
CA PHE A 127 -6.90 -2.06 -4.99
C PHE A 127 -8.00 -1.65 -3.98
N ARG A 128 -9.21 -2.21 -4.08
CA ARG A 128 -10.28 -1.98 -3.10
C ARG A 128 -9.92 -2.48 -1.70
N VAL A 129 -9.21 -3.60 -1.59
CA VAL A 129 -8.78 -4.15 -0.29
C VAL A 129 -7.67 -3.29 0.31
N LEU A 130 -6.73 -2.79 -0.50
CA LEU A 130 -5.74 -1.81 -0.06
C LEU A 130 -6.41 -0.51 0.46
N VAL A 131 -7.40 0.01 -0.27
CA VAL A 131 -8.16 1.20 0.17
C VAL A 131 -8.96 0.91 1.43
N LEU A 132 -9.56 -0.27 1.59
CA LEU A 132 -10.25 -0.67 2.81
C LEU A 132 -9.30 -0.73 4.01
N ALA A 133 -8.13 -1.35 3.85
CA ALA A 133 -7.09 -1.41 4.86
C ALA A 133 -6.58 -0.01 5.26
N TRP A 134 -6.43 0.91 4.30
CA TRP A 134 -6.11 2.32 4.55
C TRP A 134 -7.20 3.02 5.38
N LYS A 135 -8.48 2.88 5.01
CA LYS A 135 -9.60 3.47 5.75
C LYS A 135 -9.77 2.85 7.15
N PHE A 136 -9.32 1.61 7.35
CA PHE A 136 -9.28 0.91 8.64
C PHE A 136 -7.99 1.20 9.43
N GLN A 137 -7.03 1.92 8.83
CA GLN A 137 -5.71 2.25 9.40
C GLN A 137 -4.94 1.00 9.87
N ALA A 138 -5.04 -0.08 9.10
CA ALA A 138 -4.46 -1.37 9.45
C ALA A 138 -2.92 -1.34 9.48
N ALA A 139 -2.33 -1.80 10.58
CA ALA A 139 -0.88 -1.75 10.78
C ALA A 139 -0.09 -2.79 9.95
N THR A 140 -0.70 -3.94 9.64
CA THR A 140 -0.03 -5.12 9.08
C THR A 140 -0.89 -5.78 7.99
N MET A 141 -0.28 -6.23 6.88
CA MET A 141 -0.98 -7.05 5.89
C MET A 141 -1.60 -8.31 6.49
N CYS A 142 -2.70 -8.78 5.87
CA CYS A 142 -3.46 -9.97 6.28
C CYS A 142 -4.01 -9.97 7.73
N LYS A 143 -4.03 -8.81 8.41
CA LYS A 143 -4.42 -8.68 9.81
C LYS A 143 -5.30 -7.45 10.05
N PHE A 144 -6.47 -7.64 10.66
CA PHE A 144 -7.23 -6.54 11.30
C PHE A 144 -7.45 -6.88 12.77
N THR A 145 -6.88 -6.10 13.68
CA THR A 145 -7.27 -6.16 15.10
C THR A 145 -8.73 -5.74 15.27
N ARG A 146 -9.38 -6.15 16.37
CA ARG A 146 -10.73 -5.67 16.72
C ARG A 146 -10.86 -4.15 16.61
N LYS A 147 -9.85 -3.41 17.10
CA LYS A 147 -9.86 -1.95 17.08
C LYS A 147 -9.87 -1.38 15.66
N GLU A 148 -8.98 -1.85 14.79
CA GLU A 148 -8.90 -1.39 13.39
C GLU A 148 -10.20 -1.71 12.64
N PHE A 149 -10.74 -2.92 12.81
CA PHE A 149 -12.00 -3.30 12.18
C PHE A 149 -13.19 -2.46 12.68
N VAL A 150 -13.34 -2.30 14.00
CA VAL A 150 -14.48 -1.60 14.61
C VAL A 150 -14.42 -0.09 14.33
N GLU A 151 -13.26 0.55 14.49
CA GLU A 151 -13.11 1.99 14.18
C GLU A 151 -13.14 2.25 12.67
N GLY A 152 -12.59 1.34 11.85
CA GLY A 152 -12.68 1.40 10.39
C GLY A 152 -14.12 1.35 9.89
N CYS A 153 -14.90 0.38 10.35
CA CYS A 153 -16.34 0.26 10.05
C CYS A 153 -17.13 1.53 10.46
N LYS A 154 -16.81 2.11 11.62
CA LYS A 154 -17.38 3.41 12.04
C LYS A 154 -16.97 4.55 11.12
N ALA A 155 -15.70 4.65 10.74
CA ALA A 155 -15.16 5.70 9.89
C ALA A 155 -15.78 5.69 8.49
N ILE A 156 -16.04 4.51 7.93
CA ILE A 156 -16.73 4.36 6.63
C ILE A 156 -18.26 4.32 6.76
N GLN A 157 -18.81 4.43 7.98
CA GLN A 157 -20.24 4.36 8.28
C GLN A 157 -20.91 3.12 7.65
N ALA A 158 -20.40 1.93 8.00
CA ALA A 158 -20.95 0.64 7.62
C ALA A 158 -20.89 -0.35 8.79
N ASP A 159 -21.92 -1.19 8.93
CA ASP A 159 -22.00 -2.25 9.95
C ASP A 159 -22.54 -3.58 9.40
N SER A 160 -22.44 -3.77 8.08
CA SER A 160 -22.74 -4.99 7.35
C SER A 160 -21.85 -5.09 6.09
N LEU A 161 -21.72 -6.28 5.52
CA LEU A 161 -20.99 -6.49 4.26
C LEU A 161 -21.54 -5.63 3.12
N GLU A 162 -22.87 -5.57 2.97
CA GLU A 162 -23.55 -4.71 1.99
C GLU A 162 -23.22 -3.23 2.23
N GLY A 163 -23.20 -2.80 3.50
CA GLY A 163 -22.75 -1.47 3.89
C GLY A 163 -21.33 -1.19 3.42
N ILE A 164 -20.38 -2.08 3.69
CA ILE A 164 -18.97 -1.94 3.28
C ILE A 164 -18.87 -1.86 1.74
N CYS A 165 -19.52 -2.77 1.03
CA CYS A 165 -19.56 -2.80 -0.43
C CYS A 165 -20.12 -1.49 -1.03
N SER A 166 -21.18 -0.93 -0.43
CA SER A 166 -21.78 0.33 -0.87
C SER A 166 -20.84 1.55 -0.76
N ARG A 167 -19.82 1.47 0.10
CA ARG A 167 -18.86 2.56 0.34
C ARG A 167 -17.69 2.55 -0.63
N PHE A 168 -17.37 1.42 -1.29
CA PHE A 168 -16.22 1.35 -2.21
C PHE A 168 -16.18 2.48 -3.26
N PRO A 169 -17.27 2.85 -3.96
CA PRO A 169 -17.23 3.93 -4.95
C PRO A 169 -16.80 5.28 -4.36
N CYS A 170 -17.23 5.59 -3.13
CA CYS A 170 -16.86 6.82 -2.43
C CYS A 170 -15.38 6.79 -2.00
N MET A 171 -14.93 5.68 -1.39
CA MET A 171 -13.57 5.54 -0.91
C MET A 171 -12.53 5.52 -2.05
N LEU A 172 -12.87 4.94 -3.19
CA LEU A 172 -12.04 4.95 -4.40
C LEU A 172 -11.88 6.35 -4.97
N LEU A 173 -12.98 7.12 -5.04
CA LEU A 173 -12.97 8.52 -5.48
C LEU A 173 -12.20 9.42 -4.50
N GLU A 174 -12.38 9.22 -3.19
CA GLU A 174 -11.59 9.90 -2.15
C GLU A 174 -10.09 9.66 -2.34
N ALA A 175 -9.68 8.42 -2.64
CA ALA A 175 -8.29 8.03 -2.88
C ALA A 175 -7.66 8.63 -4.15
N GLN A 176 -8.44 9.23 -5.06
CA GLN A 176 -7.92 9.99 -6.21
C GLN A 176 -7.56 11.45 -5.86
N GLY A 177 -8.00 11.97 -4.71
CA GLY A 177 -7.64 13.33 -4.28
C GLY A 177 -6.17 13.41 -3.89
N GLU A 178 -5.44 14.41 -4.39
CA GLU A 178 -3.97 14.50 -4.28
C GLU A 178 -3.40 14.23 -2.88
N GLU A 179 -3.93 14.87 -1.84
CA GLU A 179 -3.46 14.69 -0.45
C GLU A 179 -3.85 13.32 0.12
N ASN A 180 -5.03 12.80 -0.24
CA ASN A 180 -5.46 11.46 0.16
C ASN A 180 -4.61 10.39 -0.54
N PHE A 181 -4.22 10.61 -1.79
CA PHE A 181 -3.33 9.72 -2.53
C PHE A 181 -1.93 9.71 -1.92
N LYS A 182 -1.38 10.89 -1.55
CA LYS A 182 -0.12 10.98 -0.81
C LYS A 182 -0.17 10.25 0.53
N ASP A 183 -1.29 10.32 1.26
CA ASP A 183 -1.48 9.59 2.51
C ASP A 183 -1.58 8.08 2.27
N LEU A 184 -2.44 7.63 1.35
CA LEU A 184 -2.57 6.23 0.92
C LEU A 184 -1.23 5.65 0.47
N TYR A 185 -0.44 6.40 -0.30
CA TYR A 185 0.88 5.99 -0.78
C TYR A 185 1.88 5.80 0.35
N ARG A 186 1.86 6.67 1.37
CA ARG A 186 2.70 6.55 2.58
C ARG A 186 2.22 5.42 3.49
N PHE A 187 0.92 5.23 3.61
CA PHE A 187 0.28 4.11 4.30
C PHE A 187 0.69 2.78 3.67
N THR A 188 0.65 2.67 2.34
CA THR A 188 0.97 1.43 1.60
C THR A 188 2.36 0.90 1.94
N PHE A 189 3.37 1.77 2.11
CA PHE A 189 4.69 1.35 2.59
C PHE A 189 4.64 0.75 4.00
N GLN A 190 3.87 1.34 4.92
CA GLN A 190 3.78 0.85 6.29
C GLN A 190 2.99 -0.47 6.37
N PHE A 191 1.88 -0.56 5.64
CA PHE A 191 1.06 -1.76 5.53
C PHE A 191 1.86 -2.93 4.94
N GLY A 192 2.69 -2.65 3.92
CA GLY A 192 3.57 -3.62 3.28
C GLY A 192 4.75 -4.11 4.13
N LEU A 193 5.06 -3.44 5.24
CA LEU A 193 6.28 -3.64 6.01
C LEU A 193 6.04 -4.63 7.14
N ASP A 194 6.87 -5.68 7.21
CA ASP A 194 6.92 -6.56 8.38
C ASP A 194 7.64 -5.86 9.55
N ALA A 195 6.90 -4.96 10.20
CA ALA A 195 7.36 -4.20 11.34
C ALA A 195 7.43 -5.06 12.63
N GLU A 196 6.68 -6.17 12.70
CA GLU A 196 6.70 -7.10 13.84
C GLU A 196 8.01 -7.92 13.85
N GLU A 197 8.54 -8.31 12.69
CA GLU A 197 9.91 -8.85 12.54
C GLU A 197 11.02 -7.78 12.65
N GLY A 198 10.66 -6.49 12.79
CA GLY A 198 11.60 -5.38 12.89
C GLY A 198 12.25 -4.96 11.57
N GLN A 199 11.67 -5.35 10.43
CA GLN A 199 12.16 -4.94 9.11
C GLN A 199 11.99 -3.41 8.94
N ARG A 200 12.95 -2.78 8.26
CA ARG A 200 12.97 -1.31 8.02
C ARG A 200 12.83 -0.91 6.55
N SER A 201 12.81 -1.90 5.67
CA SER A 201 12.69 -1.78 4.23
C SER A 201 11.70 -2.83 3.75
N LEU A 202 10.87 -2.50 2.76
CA LEU A 202 10.03 -3.47 2.07
C LEU A 202 10.90 -4.49 1.34
N GLN A 203 10.51 -5.75 1.32
CA GLN A 203 11.13 -6.73 0.41
C GLN A 203 10.87 -6.32 -1.05
N ARG A 204 11.83 -6.54 -1.94
CA ARG A 204 11.81 -6.07 -3.33
C ARG A 204 10.53 -6.48 -4.07
N GLU A 205 10.17 -7.75 -3.93
CA GLU A 205 9.01 -8.37 -4.57
C GLU A 205 7.68 -7.81 -4.04
N ILE A 206 7.60 -7.54 -2.73
CA ILE A 206 6.45 -6.90 -2.09
C ILE A 206 6.34 -5.44 -2.57
N ALA A 207 7.44 -4.70 -2.64
CA ALA A 207 7.45 -3.32 -3.14
C ALA A 207 6.98 -3.24 -4.60
N ILE A 208 7.42 -4.15 -5.48
CA ILE A 208 6.97 -4.24 -6.87
C ILE A 208 5.44 -4.43 -6.94
N ALA A 209 4.91 -5.39 -6.18
CA ALA A 209 3.47 -5.66 -6.14
C ALA A 209 2.68 -4.46 -5.61
N LEU A 210 3.11 -3.85 -4.51
CA LEU A 210 2.44 -2.70 -3.90
C LEU A 210 2.52 -1.43 -4.74
N TRP A 211 3.60 -1.22 -5.50
CA TRP A 211 3.67 -0.11 -6.46
C TRP A 211 2.68 -0.27 -7.60
N ARG A 212 2.62 -1.46 -8.22
CA ARG A 212 1.60 -1.74 -9.25
C ARG A 212 0.18 -1.60 -8.67
N LEU A 213 -0.02 -1.99 -7.42
CA LEU A 213 -1.30 -1.87 -6.74
C LEU A 213 -1.70 -0.42 -6.44
N VAL A 214 -0.84 0.38 -5.80
CA VAL A 214 -1.20 1.74 -5.38
C VAL A 214 -1.45 2.68 -6.57
N PHE A 215 -0.75 2.49 -7.69
CA PHE A 215 -0.94 3.25 -8.93
C PHE A 215 -2.04 2.68 -9.87
N THR A 216 -2.99 1.88 -9.33
CA THR A 216 -4.09 1.28 -10.12
C THR A 216 -5.00 2.32 -10.77
N GLN A 217 -5.25 3.46 -10.13
CA GLN A 217 -6.19 4.49 -10.63
C GLN A 217 -5.53 5.56 -11.50
N ASP A 218 -4.24 5.81 -11.29
CA ASP A 218 -3.42 6.75 -12.05
C ASP A 218 -2.02 6.15 -12.17
N THR A 219 -1.66 5.69 -13.37
CA THR A 219 -0.43 4.95 -13.63
C THR A 219 0.62 5.86 -14.26
N PRO A 220 1.70 6.23 -13.54
CA PRO A 220 2.73 7.09 -14.09
C PRO A 220 3.42 6.49 -15.32
N PRO A 221 3.77 7.28 -16.35
CA PRO A 221 4.39 6.75 -17.57
C PRO A 221 5.71 5.98 -17.36
N ILE A 222 6.38 6.18 -16.23
CA ILE A 222 7.66 5.55 -15.87
C ILE A 222 7.50 4.26 -15.04
N LEU A 223 6.29 3.96 -14.53
CA LEU A 223 6.07 2.91 -13.54
C LEU A 223 6.53 1.52 -14.03
N GLU A 224 6.03 1.07 -15.17
CA GLU A 224 6.32 -0.31 -15.64
C GLU A 224 7.82 -0.51 -15.88
N ARG A 225 8.55 0.50 -16.39
CA ARG A 225 10.00 0.46 -16.58
C ARG A 225 10.75 0.38 -15.25
N TRP A 226 10.28 1.09 -14.23
CA TRP A 226 10.80 0.97 -12.86
C TRP A 226 10.56 -0.42 -12.28
N LEU A 227 9.39 -1.02 -12.50
CA LEU A 227 9.08 -2.38 -12.05
C LEU A 227 9.91 -3.44 -12.78
N ASP A 228 10.18 -3.27 -14.07
CA ASP A 228 11.07 -4.13 -14.87
C ASP A 228 12.50 -4.08 -14.35
N PHE A 229 13.06 -2.87 -14.15
CA PHE A 229 14.38 -2.65 -13.54
C PHE A 229 14.52 -3.35 -12.18
N LEU A 230 13.52 -3.19 -11.31
CA LEU A 230 13.50 -3.84 -10.00
C LEU A 230 13.34 -5.36 -10.11
N SER A 231 12.70 -5.87 -11.16
CA SER A 231 12.52 -7.31 -11.40
C SER A 231 13.83 -7.95 -11.88
N GLU A 232 14.55 -7.31 -12.81
CA GLU A 232 15.90 -7.73 -13.24
C GLU A 232 16.93 -7.60 -12.11
N ASN A 233 16.84 -6.55 -11.31
CA ASN A 233 17.71 -6.26 -10.16
C ASN A 233 19.22 -6.28 -10.48
N PRO A 234 19.68 -5.44 -11.43
CA PRO A 234 21.10 -5.37 -11.80
C PRO A 234 22.02 -5.03 -10.61
N SER A 235 21.52 -4.25 -9.65
CA SER A 235 22.26 -3.80 -8.46
C SER A 235 22.20 -4.78 -7.27
N GLY A 236 21.49 -5.90 -7.38
CA GLY A 236 21.39 -6.92 -6.32
C GLY A 236 20.73 -6.44 -5.02
N ILE A 237 19.84 -5.43 -5.08
CA ILE A 237 19.13 -4.93 -3.90
C ILE A 237 18.20 -6.00 -3.32
N ARG A 238 18.03 -5.97 -1.99
CA ARG A 238 17.14 -6.90 -1.26
C ARG A 238 15.78 -6.28 -0.90
N GLY A 239 15.66 -4.96 -0.99
CA GLY A 239 14.47 -4.26 -0.55
C GLY A 239 14.56 -2.75 -0.72
N ILE A 240 13.43 -2.10 -0.51
CA ILE A 240 13.19 -0.67 -0.74
C ILE A 240 13.08 0.05 0.60
N SER A 241 13.89 1.09 0.77
CA SER A 241 13.82 1.93 1.98
C SER A 241 12.60 2.85 1.96
N ARG A 242 12.16 3.32 3.13
CA ARG A 242 11.06 4.31 3.23
C ARG A 242 11.34 5.59 2.45
N ASP A 243 12.60 6.01 2.43
CA ASP A 243 13.03 7.21 1.71
C ASP A 243 12.89 7.01 0.20
N THR A 244 13.46 5.93 -0.34
CA THR A 244 13.33 5.52 -1.74
C THR A 244 11.86 5.41 -2.16
N TRP A 245 11.01 4.79 -1.34
CA TRP A 245 9.57 4.71 -1.61
C TRP A 245 8.93 6.09 -1.70
N ASN A 246 9.10 6.94 -0.67
CA ASN A 246 8.52 8.28 -0.62
C ASN A 246 8.99 9.16 -1.79
N MET A 247 10.29 9.12 -2.10
CA MET A 247 10.88 9.91 -3.19
C MET A 247 10.43 9.45 -4.57
N PHE A 248 10.04 8.18 -4.75
CA PHE A 248 9.56 7.69 -6.04
C PHE A 248 8.26 8.40 -6.49
N LEU A 249 7.37 8.79 -5.56
CA LEU A 249 6.19 9.60 -5.91
C LEU A 249 6.55 11.01 -6.38
N ASN A 250 7.61 11.61 -5.84
CA ASN A 250 8.11 12.90 -6.34
C ASN A 250 8.77 12.71 -7.72
N PHE A 251 9.50 11.61 -7.91
CA PHE A 251 10.17 11.26 -9.16
C PHE A 251 9.17 11.04 -10.31
N THR A 252 8.05 10.34 -10.07
CA THR A 252 7.00 10.14 -11.07
C THR A 252 6.27 11.42 -11.49
N GLN A 253 6.31 12.47 -10.66
CA GLN A 253 5.73 13.79 -10.94
C GLN A 253 6.75 14.75 -11.58
N ALA A 254 8.02 14.65 -11.19
CA ALA A 254 9.09 15.53 -11.66
C ALA A 254 9.67 15.09 -13.01
N ILE A 255 9.78 13.78 -13.27
CA ILE A 255 10.51 13.25 -14.43
C ILE A 255 9.57 12.88 -15.56
N GLY A 256 9.87 13.41 -16.76
CA GLY A 256 9.16 13.15 -17.99
C GLY A 256 9.30 11.70 -18.48
N PRO A 257 8.44 11.26 -19.43
CA PRO A 257 8.41 9.88 -19.90
C PRO A 257 9.71 9.43 -20.59
N ASP A 258 10.53 10.36 -21.05
CA ASP A 258 11.77 10.12 -21.77
C ASP A 258 13.04 10.25 -20.91
N LEU A 259 12.92 10.57 -19.62
CA LEU A 259 14.02 10.84 -18.67
C LEU A 259 14.90 12.06 -19.04
N SER A 260 14.53 12.87 -20.03
CA SER A 260 15.37 13.95 -20.58
C SER A 260 15.66 15.09 -19.60
N ASN A 261 14.82 15.23 -18.57
CA ASN A 261 14.96 16.25 -17.52
C ASN A 261 15.53 15.70 -16.20
N TYR A 262 16.04 14.47 -16.18
CA TYR A 262 16.76 13.93 -15.03
C TYR A 262 18.17 14.54 -14.91
N SER A 263 18.65 14.68 -13.68
CA SER A 263 20.03 15.09 -13.39
C SER A 263 20.57 14.34 -12.17
N GLU A 264 21.76 13.76 -12.31
CA GLU A 264 22.52 13.10 -11.24
C GLU A 264 23.04 14.08 -10.17
N ASP A 265 23.04 15.39 -10.44
CA ASP A 265 23.41 16.44 -9.48
C ASP A 265 22.27 16.75 -8.48
N GLU A 266 21.05 16.27 -8.73
CA GLU A 266 19.91 16.44 -7.84
C GLU A 266 19.92 15.42 -6.68
N ALA A 267 19.30 15.78 -5.56
CA ALA A 267 19.35 14.98 -4.32
C ALA A 267 18.39 13.76 -4.32
N TRP A 268 18.42 12.97 -5.40
CA TRP A 268 17.65 11.73 -5.51
C TRP A 268 18.32 10.56 -4.78
N PRO A 269 17.56 9.54 -4.33
CA PRO A 269 18.15 8.27 -3.89
C PRO A 269 18.95 7.63 -5.02
N SER A 270 20.18 7.17 -4.75
CA SER A 270 21.11 6.66 -5.78
C SER A 270 20.63 5.43 -6.57
N LEU A 271 19.53 4.81 -6.15
CA LEU A 271 18.87 3.75 -6.92
C LEU A 271 18.18 4.32 -8.18
N PHE A 272 17.83 5.60 -8.18
CA PHE A 272 17.23 6.28 -9.33
C PHE A 272 18.29 6.56 -10.41
N ASP A 273 19.52 6.91 -10.04
CA ASP A 273 20.64 7.00 -10.98
C ASP A 273 20.82 5.65 -11.71
N THR A 274 20.93 4.54 -10.96
CA THR A 274 21.10 3.22 -11.57
C THR A 274 19.91 2.76 -12.41
N PHE A 275 18.70 3.22 -12.08
CA PHE A 275 17.52 3.00 -12.91
C PHE A 275 17.59 3.78 -14.24
N VAL A 276 17.97 5.05 -14.20
CA VAL A 276 18.11 5.90 -15.38
C VAL A 276 19.23 5.37 -16.29
N GLU A 277 20.39 5.01 -15.72
CA GLU A 277 21.47 4.34 -16.44
C GLU A 277 21.00 3.05 -17.15
N TRP A 278 20.30 2.18 -16.42
CA TRP A 278 19.77 0.92 -16.96
C TRP A 278 18.75 1.15 -18.08
N GLU A 279 17.83 2.12 -17.93
CA GLU A 279 16.81 2.41 -18.94
C GLU A 279 17.40 3.02 -20.22
N LEU A 280 18.38 3.92 -20.09
CA LEU A 280 19.06 4.52 -21.25
C LEU A 280 19.85 3.46 -22.03
N GLU A 281 20.54 2.56 -21.34
CA GLU A 281 21.27 1.45 -21.96
C GLU A 281 20.32 0.40 -22.56
N ARG A 282 19.13 0.18 -21.98
CA ARG A 282 18.07 -0.67 -22.54
C ARG A 282 17.53 -0.09 -23.85
N ARG A 283 17.15 1.19 -23.86
CA ARG A 283 16.67 1.92 -25.05
C ARG A 283 17.68 1.88 -26.19
N LYS A 284 18.96 2.14 -25.90
CA LYS A 284 20.03 2.08 -26.88
C LYS A 284 20.13 0.69 -27.54
N LYS A 285 20.01 -0.39 -26.76
CA LYS A 285 20.00 -1.76 -27.29
C LYS A 285 18.76 -2.04 -28.16
N GLU A 286 17.60 -1.52 -27.78
CA GLU A 286 16.36 -1.64 -28.58
C GLU A 286 16.49 -0.89 -29.91
N GLU A 287 17.10 0.31 -29.92
CA GLU A 287 17.39 1.09 -31.13
C GLU A 287 18.40 0.38 -32.05
N GLU A 288 19.51 -0.12 -31.51
CA GLU A 288 20.50 -0.91 -32.25
C GLU A 288 19.87 -2.18 -32.86
N GLN A 289 19.04 -2.91 -32.11
CA GLN A 289 18.32 -4.07 -32.63
C GLN A 289 17.31 -3.70 -33.72
N ALA A 290 16.53 -2.63 -33.54
CA ALA A 290 15.55 -2.17 -34.53
C ALA A 290 16.22 -1.67 -35.83
N LEU A 291 17.44 -1.14 -35.77
CA LEU A 291 18.24 -0.81 -36.95
C LEU A 291 18.71 -2.09 -37.67
N THR A 292 19.31 -3.05 -36.95
CA THR A 292 19.77 -4.30 -37.57
C THR A 292 18.63 -5.11 -38.21
N ALA A 293 17.46 -5.18 -37.57
CA ALA A 293 16.28 -5.86 -38.12
C ALA A 293 15.80 -5.22 -39.43
N LYS A 294 15.81 -3.89 -39.55
CA LYS A 294 15.46 -3.18 -40.78
C LYS A 294 16.48 -3.42 -41.89
N GLU A 295 17.78 -3.41 -41.57
CA GLU A 295 18.83 -3.75 -42.55
C GLU A 295 18.71 -5.20 -43.04
N GLU A 296 18.27 -6.14 -42.20
CA GLU A 296 18.00 -7.52 -42.61
C GLU A 296 16.72 -7.65 -43.47
N GLU A 297 15.65 -6.92 -43.13
CA GLU A 297 14.41 -6.90 -43.91
C GLU A 297 14.62 -6.29 -45.30
N GLU A 298 15.28 -5.12 -45.41
CA GLU A 298 15.63 -4.50 -46.69
C GLU A 298 16.47 -5.44 -47.57
N ARG A 299 17.49 -6.08 -46.98
CA ARG A 299 18.37 -7.07 -47.65
C ARG A 299 17.61 -8.28 -48.19
N CYS A 300 16.55 -8.71 -47.51
CA CYS A 300 15.67 -9.79 -47.97
C CYS A 300 14.74 -9.33 -49.10
N THR A 301 14.25 -8.08 -49.07
CA THR A 301 13.40 -7.55 -50.15
C THR A 301 14.16 -7.28 -51.45
N GLU A 302 15.44 -6.85 -51.39
CA GLU A 302 16.25 -6.68 -52.59
C GLU A 302 16.58 -8.00 -53.31
N THR A 303 16.61 -9.13 -52.59
CA THR A 303 16.95 -10.44 -53.19
C THR A 303 15.80 -11.11 -53.95
N ASP A 304 14.55 -10.71 -53.72
CA ASP A 304 13.35 -11.29 -54.37
C ASP A 304 12.86 -10.48 -55.60
N CYS A 305 13.54 -9.38 -55.94
CA CYS A 305 13.21 -8.52 -57.09
C CYS A 305 14.24 -8.63 -58.25
N SER A 306 14.65 -9.85 -58.58
CA SER A 306 15.40 -10.13 -59.82
C SER A 306 14.43 -10.45 -60.97
N PRO A 307 14.23 -9.55 -61.96
CA PRO A 307 13.41 -9.88 -63.12
C PRO A 307 14.11 -10.94 -63.97
N THR A 308 13.45 -12.07 -64.20
CA THR A 308 13.91 -13.09 -65.14
C THR A 308 13.97 -12.49 -66.55
N SER A 309 15.17 -12.17 -67.01
CA SER A 309 15.38 -11.55 -68.33
C SER A 309 14.83 -12.43 -69.45
N ASP A 310 14.04 -11.80 -70.33
CA ASP A 310 13.33 -12.46 -71.42
C ASP A 310 14.27 -13.20 -72.38
N ARG A 311 13.82 -14.39 -72.80
CA ARG A 311 14.53 -15.22 -73.76
C ARG A 311 14.11 -14.81 -75.18
N LEU A 312 14.90 -13.92 -75.78
CA LEU A 312 14.71 -13.39 -77.14
C LEU A 312 14.28 -14.45 -78.17
N GLU A 313 13.11 -14.23 -78.76
CA GLU A 313 12.74 -14.80 -80.06
C GLU A 313 13.44 -14.04 -81.20
N THR A 314 13.79 -14.75 -82.27
CA THR A 314 14.06 -14.12 -83.58
C THR A 314 13.47 -14.98 -84.69
N GLU A 315 12.63 -14.36 -85.52
CA GLU A 315 11.88 -15.00 -86.61
C GLU A 315 12.76 -15.53 -87.76
N GLY A 316 12.24 -16.56 -88.45
CA GLY A 316 12.68 -16.97 -89.80
C GLY A 316 11.46 -17.22 -90.67
N SER A 317 11.19 -16.33 -91.64
CA SER A 317 9.86 -16.21 -92.27
C SER A 317 9.71 -16.93 -93.63
N ARG A 318 8.50 -17.48 -93.85
CA ARG A 318 7.80 -17.72 -95.14
C ARG A 318 8.34 -18.73 -96.18
N GLY A 319 7.42 -19.55 -96.69
CA GLY A 319 7.55 -20.31 -97.94
C GLY A 319 6.39 -21.27 -98.21
N SER A 320 5.27 -20.79 -98.76
CA SER A 320 4.07 -21.59 -99.05
C SER A 320 4.23 -22.50 -100.28
N GLN A 321 3.57 -23.67 -100.29
CA GLN A 321 2.65 -24.07 -101.38
C GLN A 321 1.83 -25.34 -101.05
N THR A 322 0.74 -25.54 -101.80
CA THR A 322 -0.37 -26.48 -101.54
C THR A 322 -0.41 -27.64 -102.56
N TRP A 323 -1.50 -28.43 -102.52
CA TRP A 323 -1.87 -29.57 -103.40
C TRP A 323 -1.14 -30.90 -103.08
N GLY A 324 -1.77 -32.09 -103.11
CA GLY A 324 -3.21 -32.39 -103.19
C GLY A 324 -3.55 -33.71 -103.90
N GLY A 325 -4.00 -34.72 -103.14
CA GLY A 325 -4.84 -35.83 -103.64
C GLY A 325 -4.19 -37.13 -104.10
N HIS A 326 -4.81 -38.24 -103.62
CA HIS A 326 -4.70 -39.65 -104.02
C HIS A 326 -3.39 -40.43 -103.79
#